data_AF-A0A3B0MWT6-F1
#
_entry.id   AF-A0A3B0MWT6-F1
#
_cell.length_a   1.000
_cell.length_b   1.000
_cell.length_c   1.000
_cell.angle_alpha   90.00
_cell.angle_beta   90.00
_cell.angle_gamma   90.00
#
_symmetry.space_group_name_H-M   'P 1'
#
loop_
_entity.id
_entity.type
_entity.pdbx_description
1 polymer ?
#
loop_
_entity_poly.entity_id
_entity_poly.type
_entity_poly.pdbx_seq_one_letter_code
_entity_poly.pdbx_strand_id
1 'polypeptide(L)'
;MSNFILRYSIIKKNCIFTEDIEEILGQPCIRCPQHKYVISIETGESFYRPVEVVHEEERGRIRRKVVLLDWKSKGICQRTHELKVENGKVYVKLNDSTEELASDKYAFL
;
A
#
# COMPACT_ATOMS: atom_id res chain seq x y z
N MET A 1 -16.67 -24.43 -1.51
CA MET A 1 -16.36 -23.38 -2.52
C MET A 1 -16.21 -22.08 -1.75
N SER A 2 -14.98 -21.71 -1.39
CA SER A 2 -14.71 -20.51 -0.62
C SER A 2 -14.89 -19.29 -1.52
N ASN A 3 -15.91 -18.48 -1.22
CA ASN A 3 -16.05 -17.14 -1.79
C ASN A 3 -14.88 -16.29 -1.29
N PHE A 4 -13.81 -16.21 -2.07
CA PHE A 4 -12.77 -15.22 -1.83
C PHE A 4 -13.30 -13.86 -2.27
N ILE A 5 -13.88 -13.12 -1.32
CA ILE A 5 -14.17 -11.69 -1.49
C ILE A 5 -12.83 -10.99 -1.48
N LEU A 6 -12.26 -10.83 -2.68
CA LEU A 6 -11.00 -10.15 -2.85
C LEU A 6 -11.28 -8.66 -2.96
N ARG A 7 -10.78 -7.90 -2.00
CA ARG A 7 -10.78 -6.44 -2.04
C ARG A 7 -9.52 -6.00 -2.78
N TYR A 8 -9.64 -5.17 -3.81
CA TYR A 8 -8.49 -4.65 -4.55
C TYR A 8 -8.57 -3.13 -4.73
N SER A 9 -7.41 -2.49 -4.69
CA SER A 9 -7.20 -1.09 -5.04
C SER A 9 -7.00 -0.93 -6.55
N ILE A 10 -7.70 0.03 -7.17
CA ILE A 10 -7.46 0.43 -8.57
C ILE A 10 -6.41 1.55 -8.58
N ILE A 11 -5.18 1.24 -8.97
CA ILE A 11 -4.12 2.24 -9.15
C ILE A 11 -4.18 2.75 -10.60
N LYS A 12 -4.29 4.07 -10.80
CA LYS A 12 -4.46 4.68 -12.14
C LYS A 12 -3.31 4.35 -13.12
N LYS A 13 -3.71 4.20 -14.39
CA LYS A 13 -2.96 3.80 -15.61
C LYS A 13 -1.64 4.50 -15.94
N ASN A 14 -1.18 5.51 -15.19
CA ASN A 14 0.09 6.21 -15.48
C ASN A 14 1.28 5.70 -14.65
N CYS A 15 1.07 4.71 -13.78
CA CYS A 15 2.13 4.00 -13.06
C CYS A 15 2.49 2.72 -13.82
N ILE A 16 3.54 2.79 -14.65
CA ILE A 16 4.09 1.64 -15.39
C ILE A 16 4.42 0.49 -14.41
N PHE A 17 3.79 -0.67 -14.63
CA PHE A 17 3.81 -1.90 -13.84
C PHE A 17 5.21 -2.54 -13.74
N THR A 18 6.08 -2.07 -12.85
CA THR A 18 7.38 -2.73 -12.59
C THR A 18 7.64 -3.06 -11.12
N GLU A 19 6.74 -2.68 -10.22
CA GLU A 19 6.80 -3.04 -8.81
C GLU A 19 5.90 -4.26 -8.58
N ASP A 20 6.48 -5.31 -7.99
CA ASP A 20 5.80 -6.56 -7.66
C ASP A 20 5.04 -6.44 -6.33
N ILE A 21 4.25 -7.45 -5.99
CA ILE A 21 3.53 -7.54 -4.71
C ILE A 21 4.50 -8.08 -3.65
N GLU A 22 4.61 -7.40 -2.51
CA GLU A 22 5.46 -7.78 -1.38
C GLU A 22 4.61 -8.10 -0.13
N GLU A 23 5.08 -9.01 0.72
CA GLU A 23 4.42 -9.30 1.99
C GLU A 23 4.94 -8.37 3.09
N ILE A 24 4.08 -7.53 3.65
CA ILE A 24 4.40 -6.59 4.74
C ILE A 24 3.42 -6.81 5.87
N LEU A 25 3.93 -7.08 7.08
CA LEU A 25 3.12 -7.38 8.27
C LEU A 25 2.10 -8.52 8.02
N GLY A 26 2.47 -9.52 7.21
CA GLY A 26 1.60 -10.65 6.85
C GLY A 26 0.50 -10.30 5.83
N GLN A 27 0.56 -9.12 5.21
CA GLN A 27 -0.42 -8.68 4.21
C GLN A 27 0.24 -8.47 2.83
N PRO A 28 -0.42 -8.90 1.73
CA PRO A 28 0.05 -8.60 0.39
C PRO A 28 -0.11 -7.10 0.13
N CYS A 29 1.02 -6.44 -0.12
CA CYS A 29 1.10 -5.01 -0.34
C CYS A 29 1.66 -4.70 -1.72
N ILE A 30 1.14 -3.62 -2.33
CA ILE A 30 1.72 -3.03 -3.52
C ILE A 30 2.54 -1.80 -3.15
N ARG A 31 3.70 -1.65 -3.78
CA ARG A 31 4.51 -0.45 -3.69
C ARG A 31 4.24 0.46 -4.88
N CYS A 32 3.76 1.68 -4.62
CA CYS A 32 3.53 2.65 -5.68
C CYS A 32 4.85 2.98 -6.39
N PRO A 33 4.98 2.82 -7.71
CA PRO A 33 6.25 3.03 -8.40
C PRO A 33 6.73 4.49 -8.35
N GLN A 34 5.80 5.44 -8.24
CA GLN A 34 6.10 6.87 -8.21
C GLN A 34 6.45 7.36 -6.79
N HIS A 35 5.59 7.06 -5.80
CA HIS A 35 5.70 7.65 -4.46
C HIS A 35 6.27 6.68 -3.41
N LYS A 36 6.49 5.42 -3.78
CA LYS A 36 6.96 4.32 -2.93
C LYS A 36 6.08 4.03 -1.71
N TYR A 37 4.85 4.53 -1.69
CA TYR A 37 3.84 4.16 -0.71
C TYR A 37 3.56 2.67 -0.77
N VAL A 38 3.56 2.03 0.39
CA VAL A 38 3.21 0.63 0.57
C VAL A 38 1.76 0.59 1.01
N ILE A 39 0.94 -0.15 0.28
CA ILE A 39 -0.51 -0.21 0.51
C ILE A 39 -0.95 -1.67 0.45
N SER A 40 -1.63 -2.14 1.50
CA SER A 40 -2.28 -3.44 1.51
C SER A 40 -3.32 -3.52 0.40
N ILE A 41 -3.22 -4.56 -0.42
CA ILE A 41 -4.15 -4.80 -1.52
C ILE A 41 -5.52 -5.16 -0.96
N GLU A 42 -5.55 -5.92 0.14
CA GLU A 42 -6.77 -6.42 0.78
C GLU A 42 -7.54 -5.35 1.56
N THR A 43 -6.84 -4.49 2.31
CA THR A 43 -7.49 -3.56 3.24
C THR A 43 -7.44 -2.10 2.78
N GLY A 44 -6.51 -1.75 1.88
CA GLY A 44 -6.22 -0.37 1.53
C GLY A 44 -5.46 0.41 2.60
N GLU A 45 -5.00 -0.27 3.66
CA GLU A 45 -4.14 0.29 4.70
C GLU A 45 -2.76 0.65 4.15
N SER A 46 -2.27 1.84 4.46
CA SER A 46 -0.93 2.27 4.05
C SER A 46 0.08 2.08 5.16
N PHE A 47 1.26 1.54 4.81
CA PHE A 47 2.35 1.30 5.75
C PHE A 47 3.56 2.19 5.46
N TYR A 48 4.33 2.46 6.51
CA TYR A 48 5.61 3.15 6.43
C TYR A 48 6.57 2.64 7.48
N ARG A 49 7.88 2.84 7.26
CA ARG A 49 8.92 2.64 8.27
C ARG A 49 9.40 4.00 8.74
N PRO A 50 9.23 4.36 10.02
CA PRO A 50 9.87 5.53 10.58
C PRO A 50 11.39 5.40 10.49
N VAL A 51 12.08 6.54 10.48
CA VAL A 51 13.54 6.60 10.47
C VAL A 51 14.03 7.33 11.72
N GLU A 52 15.08 6.80 12.32
CA GLU A 52 15.82 7.46 13.38
C GLU A 52 17.24 7.77 12.88
N VAL A 53 17.76 8.95 13.22
CA VAL A 53 19.13 9.34 12.89
C VAL A 53 19.97 9.19 14.15
N VAL A 54 20.82 8.15 14.16
CA VAL A 54 21.73 7.88 15.26
C VAL A 54 23.13 8.40 14.93
N HIS A 55 23.85 8.80 15.96
CA HIS A 55 25.25 9.23 15.87
C HIS A 55 26.15 8.05 16.27
N GLU A 56 26.92 7.52 15.32
CA GLU A 56 27.93 6.50 15.58
C GLU A 56 29.31 7.17 15.55
N GLU A 57 30.10 6.95 16.61
CA GLU A 57 31.48 7.42 16.68
C GLU A 57 32.42 6.26 16.37
N GLU A 58 33.18 6.40 15.27
CA GLU A 58 34.13 5.37 14.83
C GLU A 58 35.48 6.03 14.58
N ARG A 59 36.51 5.60 15.34
CA ARG A 59 37.87 6.16 15.28
C ARG A 59 37.91 7.70 15.46
N GLY A 60 37.13 8.23 16.40
CA GLY A 60 37.10 9.67 16.70
C GLY A 60 36.40 10.55 15.66
N ARG A 61 35.62 9.95 14.75
CA ARG A 61 34.76 10.68 13.81
C ARG A 61 33.30 10.34 14.07
N ILE A 62 32.47 11.36 14.30
CA ILE A 62 31.02 11.21 14.44
C ILE A 62 30.39 11.13 13.04
N ARG A 63 29.69 10.02 12.77
CA ARG A 63 28.90 9.81 11.55
C ARG A 63 27.42 9.73 11.91
N ARG A 64 26.57 10.25 11.02
CA ARG A 64 25.12 10.08 11.12
C ARG A 64 24.72 8.83 10.34
N LYS A 65 23.95 7.96 10.96
CA LYS A 65 23.40 6.75 10.35
C LYS A 65 21.88 6.79 10.44
N VAL A 66 21.22 6.52 9.33
CA VAL A 66 19.75 6.39 9.28
C VAL A 66 19.39 4.95 9.56
N VAL A 67 18.60 4.72 10.61
CA VAL A 67 18.10 3.41 11.00
C VAL A 67 16.61 3.37 10.71
N LEU A 68 16.17 2.33 9.99
CA LEU A 68 14.75 2.08 9.75
C LEU A 68 14.15 1.36 10.96
N LEU A 69 13.12 1.94 11.56
CA LEU A 69 12.36 1.32 12.63
C LEU A 69 11.32 0.33 12.08
N ASP A 70 10.56 -0.30 12.98
CA ASP A 70 9.50 -1.22 12.63
C ASP A 70 8.40 -0.54 11.81
N TRP A 71 7.74 -1.34 10.97
CA TRP A 71 6.58 -0.91 10.20
C TRP A 71 5.48 -0.32 11.10
N LYS A 72 4.86 0.74 10.60
CA LYS A 72 3.73 1.44 11.21
C LYS A 72 2.64 1.63 10.18
N SER A 73 1.39 1.65 10.66
CA SER A 73 0.22 1.95 9.86
C SER A 73 -0.06 3.46 9.80
N LYS A 74 -0.53 3.93 8.65
CA LYS A 74 -1.15 5.26 8.45
C LYS A 74 -2.69 5.18 8.42
N GLY A 75 -3.26 4.01 8.65
CA GLY A 75 -4.68 3.73 8.46
C GLY A 75 -5.05 3.47 7.01
N ILE A 76 -6.35 3.29 6.77
CA ILE A 76 -6.92 3.06 5.44
C ILE A 76 -6.78 4.33 4.60
N CYS A 77 -5.93 4.28 3.59
CA CYS A 77 -5.63 5.43 2.72
C CYS A 77 -6.18 5.23 1.29
N GLN A 78 -6.49 3.99 0.93
CA GLN A 78 -6.86 3.59 -0.41
C GLN A 78 -8.19 2.86 -0.41
N ARG A 79 -9.15 3.33 -1.20
CA ARG A 79 -10.44 2.64 -1.36
C ARG A 79 -10.26 1.31 -2.04
N THR A 80 -10.72 0.25 -1.40
CA THR A 80 -10.80 -1.09 -1.98
C THR A 80 -12.21 -1.39 -2.50
N HIS A 81 -12.27 -2.14 -3.59
CA HIS A 81 -13.51 -2.59 -4.23
C HIS A 81 -13.64 -4.10 -4.16
N GLU A 82 -14.86 -4.61 -4.14
CA GLU A 82 -15.13 -6.04 -4.11
C GLU A 82 -14.93 -6.64 -5.50
N LEU A 83 -14.20 -7.76 -5.57
CA LEU A 83 -13.98 -8.52 -6.80
C LEU A 83 -14.65 -9.89 -6.75
N LYS A 84 -15.11 -10.34 -7.92
CA LYS A 84 -15.50 -11.72 -8.20
C LYS A 84 -14.78 -12.23 -9.43
N VAL A 85 -14.14 -13.39 -9.33
CA VAL A 85 -13.56 -14.11 -10.47
C VAL A 85 -14.49 -15.26 -10.85
N GLU A 86 -15.00 -15.25 -12.08
CA GLU A 86 -15.93 -16.27 -12.57
C GLU A 86 -15.75 -16.48 -14.07
N ASN A 87 -15.66 -17.73 -14.51
CA ASN A 87 -15.50 -18.10 -15.93
C ASN A 87 -14.34 -17.36 -16.63
N GLY A 88 -13.20 -17.22 -15.93
CA GLY A 88 -12.01 -16.52 -16.46
C GLY A 88 -12.17 -15.00 -16.58
N LYS A 89 -13.26 -14.42 -16.05
CA LYS A 89 -13.52 -12.98 -16.04
C LYS A 89 -13.41 -12.43 -14.63
N VAL A 90 -13.00 -11.17 -14.53
CA VAL A 90 -12.94 -10.41 -13.28
C VAL A 90 -14.07 -9.38 -13.30
N TYR A 91 -14.93 -9.44 -12.29
CA TYR A 91 -16.02 -8.50 -12.06
C TYR A 91 -15.67 -7.63 -10.85
N VAL A 92 -15.91 -6.34 -10.96
CA VAL A 92 -15.65 -5.36 -9.90
C VAL A 92 -16.98 -4.77 -9.45
N LYS A 93 -17.26 -4.82 -8.15
CA LYS A 93 -18.32 -4.06 -7.52
C LYS A 93 -17.69 -2.88 -6.81
N LEU A 94 -17.99 -1.68 -7.33
CA LEU A 94 -17.49 -0.44 -6.75
C LEU A 94 -18.00 -0.27 -5.32
N ASN A 95 -17.14 0.31 -4.49
CA ASN A 95 -17.46 0.64 -3.12
C ASN A 95 -17.93 2.09 -3.11
N ASP A 96 -19.22 2.27 -2.90
CA ASP A 96 -19.94 3.54 -2.91
C ASP A 96 -20.09 4.16 -1.50
N SER A 97 -19.31 3.68 -0.52
CA SER A 97 -19.26 4.29 0.81
C SER A 97 -18.93 5.78 0.72
N THR A 98 -19.67 6.58 1.48
CA THR A 98 -19.54 8.04 1.56
C THR A 98 -18.42 8.52 2.48
N GLU A 99 -17.77 7.61 3.21
CA GLU A 99 -16.58 7.93 4.00
C GLU A 99 -15.46 8.41 3.08
N GLU A 100 -14.90 9.59 3.33
CA GLU A 100 -13.81 10.12 2.51
C GLU A 100 -12.48 9.41 2.83
N LEU A 101 -11.82 8.90 1.78
CA LEU A 101 -10.48 8.35 1.85
C LEU A 101 -9.50 9.21 1.04
N ALA A 102 -8.23 9.19 1.42
CA ALA A 102 -7.19 9.99 0.76
C ALA A 102 -7.12 9.74 -0.77
N SER A 103 -7.40 8.52 -1.20
CA SER A 103 -7.44 8.14 -2.62
C SER A 103 -8.55 8.82 -3.43
N ASP A 104 -9.66 9.22 -2.79
CA ASP A 104 -10.85 9.70 -3.51
C ASP A 104 -10.57 11.02 -4.26
N LYS A 105 -9.65 11.84 -3.75
CA LYS A 105 -9.16 13.07 -4.40
C LYS A 105 -8.57 12.82 -5.79
N TYR A 106 -8.13 11.59 -6.06
CA TYR A 106 -7.54 11.18 -7.33
C TYR A 106 -8.48 10.27 -8.15
N ALA A 107 -9.65 9.92 -7.61
CA ALA A 107 -10.64 9.02 -8.18
C ALA A 107 -11.67 9.75 -9.08
N PHE A 108 -11.21 10.73 -9.87
CA PHE A 108 -12.03 11.36 -10.91
C PHE A 108 -12.14 10.47 -12.15
N LEU A 109 -13.31 10.47 -12.78
CA LEU A 109 -13.60 9.82 -14.07
C LEU A 109 -12.91 10.55 -15.22
#